data_AF-A0A286HKN1-F1
#
_entry.id   AF-A0A286HKN1-F1
#
_cell.length_a   1.000
_cell.length_b   1.000
_cell.length_c   1.000
_cell.angle_alpha   90.00
_cell.angle_beta   90.00
_cell.angle_gamma   90.00
#
_symmetry.space_group_name_H-M   'P 1'
#
loop_
_entity.id
_entity.type
_entity.pdbx_description
1 polymer ?
#
loop_
_entity_poly.entity_id
_entity_poly.type
_entity_poly.pdbx_seq_one_letter_code
_entity_poly.pdbx_strand_id
1 'polypeptide(L)'
;MVYSLDFLAAIFAMATGFATAWVAVEIVRLAGWREPEPAEGRLHPVRVGIEVALAAVLGPRLLLVNGFRNWRAGMMSLPLYALLALVAAGWSMCSGVIVLQLAFASGYFMA
;
A
#
# COMPACT_ATOMS: atom_id res chain seq x y z
N MET A 1 5.80 23.27 18.82
CA MET A 1 6.16 21.93 19.30
C MET A 1 5.08 20.87 19.04
N VAL A 2 3.79 21.19 19.19
CA VAL A 2 2.71 20.23 18.86
C VAL A 2 2.74 19.83 17.37
N TYR A 3 2.79 20.80 16.46
CA TYR A 3 2.83 20.53 15.01
C TYR A 3 4.03 19.70 14.52
N SER A 4 5.19 19.81 15.17
CA SER A 4 6.37 19.02 14.80
C SER A 4 6.22 17.54 15.17
N LEU A 5 5.51 17.24 16.26
CA LEU A 5 5.22 15.87 16.67
C LEU A 5 4.19 15.22 15.74
N ASP A 6 3.16 15.98 15.34
CA ASP A 6 2.15 15.50 14.38
C ASP A 6 2.77 15.17 13.03
N PHE A 7 3.72 15.99 12.57
CA PHE A 7 4.44 15.76 11.33
C PHE A 7 5.32 14.51 11.39
N LEU A 8 6.05 14.31 12.50
CA LEU A 8 6.84 13.11 12.74
C LEU A 8 5.95 11.85 12.82
N ALA A 9 4.81 11.95 13.51
CA ALA A 9 3.84 10.85 13.59
C ALA A 9 3.26 10.52 12.20
N ALA A 10 2.99 11.52 11.37
CA ALA A 10 2.53 11.32 10.00
C ALA A 10 3.59 10.63 9.13
N ILE A 11 4.85 11.05 9.20
CA ILE A 11 5.97 10.39 8.51
C ILE A 11 6.13 8.95 9.01
N PHE A 12 6.05 8.74 10.32
CA PHE A 12 6.18 7.42 10.92
C PHE A 12 5.06 6.46 10.49
N ALA A 13 3.80 6.93 10.49
CA ALA A 13 2.67 6.18 9.98
C ALA A 13 2.85 5.87 8.48
N MET A 14 3.25 6.85 7.68
CA MET A 14 3.51 6.65 6.26
C MET A 14 4.62 5.63 6.00
N ALA A 15 5.72 5.68 6.74
CA ALA A 15 6.81 4.71 6.64
C ALA A 15 6.35 3.30 7.06
N THR A 16 5.55 3.21 8.12
CA THR A 16 4.96 1.94 8.59
C THR A 16 4.05 1.34 7.54
N GLY A 17 3.21 2.15 6.89
CA GLY A 17 2.35 1.70 5.78
C GLY A 17 3.15 1.15 4.61
N PHE A 18 4.24 1.83 4.21
CA PHE A 18 5.09 1.38 3.10
C PHE A 18 5.83 0.10 3.44
N ALA A 19 6.37 0.01 4.66
CA ALA A 19 7.03 -1.20 5.14
C ALA A 19 6.06 -2.39 5.16
N THR A 20 4.85 -2.17 5.68
CA THR A 20 3.80 -3.20 5.72
C THR A 20 3.40 -3.63 4.31
N ALA A 21 3.22 -2.68 3.37
CA ALA A 21 2.91 -2.99 1.99
C ALA A 21 4.00 -3.84 1.31
N TRP A 22 5.27 -3.56 1.57
CA TRP A 22 6.40 -4.35 1.07
C TRP A 22 6.43 -5.75 1.66
N VAL A 23 6.31 -5.88 2.99
CA VAL A 23 6.28 -7.17 3.68
C VAL A 23 5.10 -8.01 3.20
N ALA A 24 3.91 -7.41 3.11
CA ALA A 24 2.72 -8.09 2.62
C ALA A 24 2.89 -8.59 1.18
N VAL A 25 3.54 -7.81 0.29
CA VAL A 25 3.86 -8.27 -1.07
C VAL A 25 4.73 -9.51 -1.05
N GLU A 26 5.79 -9.53 -0.24
CA GLU A 26 6.67 -10.69 -0.18
C GLU A 26 5.97 -11.91 0.42
N ILE A 27 5.13 -11.73 1.45
CA ILE A 27 4.31 -12.81 2.02
C ILE A 27 3.39 -13.43 0.96
N VAL A 28 2.68 -12.59 0.20
CA VAL A 28 1.72 -13.13 -0.79
C VAL A 28 2.45 -13.77 -1.97
N ARG A 29 3.62 -13.26 -2.35
CA ARG A 29 4.49 -13.90 -3.35
C ARG A 29 4.96 -15.28 -2.89
N LEU A 30 5.37 -15.42 -1.62
CA LEU A 30 5.71 -16.70 -1.02
C LEU A 30 4.51 -17.65 -0.98
N ALA A 31 3.30 -17.13 -0.79
CA ALA A 31 2.05 -17.88 -0.88
C ALA A 31 1.63 -18.23 -2.33
N GLY A 32 2.46 -17.92 -3.34
CA GLY A 32 2.20 -18.25 -4.73
C GLY A 32 1.33 -17.23 -5.49
N TRP A 33 0.99 -16.09 -4.88
CA TRP A 33 0.29 -15.01 -5.56
C TRP A 33 1.19 -14.38 -6.62
N ARG A 34 0.69 -14.34 -7.85
CA ARG A 34 1.30 -13.62 -8.97
C ARG A 34 0.46 -12.39 -9.27
N GLU A 35 1.12 -11.32 -9.68
CA GLU A 35 0.45 -10.08 -10.08
C GLU A 35 -0.56 -10.40 -11.20
N PRO A 36 -1.85 -10.06 -11.04
CA PRO A 36 -2.87 -10.45 -12.01
C PRO A 36 -2.55 -9.84 -13.37
N GLU A 37 -2.33 -10.69 -14.37
CA GLU A 37 -2.38 -10.25 -15.76
C GLU A 37 -3.79 -9.73 -16.05
N PRO A 38 -3.94 -8.70 -16.91
CA PRO A 38 -5.26 -8.22 -17.31
C PRO A 38 -6.00 -9.36 -18.04
N ALA A 39 -6.76 -10.14 -17.28
CA ALA A 39 -7.48 -11.31 -17.77
C ALA A 39 -8.93 -10.94 -18.07
N GLU A 40 -9.36 -11.19 -19.31
CA GLU A 40 -10.70 -10.95 -19.88
C GLU A 40 -11.82 -11.85 -19.30
N GLY A 41 -11.69 -12.35 -18.07
CA GLY A 41 -12.57 -13.39 -17.50
C GLY A 41 -13.42 -12.93 -16.31
N ARG A 42 -14.67 -13.43 -16.25
CA ARG A 42 -15.63 -13.19 -15.14
C ARG A 42 -14.99 -13.50 -13.77
N LEU A 43 -14.86 -12.48 -12.93
CA LEU A 43 -14.31 -12.58 -11.58
C LEU A 43 -15.34 -13.18 -10.60
N HIS A 44 -14.94 -14.22 -9.86
CA HIS A 44 -15.75 -14.82 -8.79
C HIS A 44 -15.77 -13.91 -7.55
N PRO A 45 -16.91 -13.66 -6.87
CA PRO A 45 -17.02 -12.63 -5.82
C PRO A 45 -16.08 -12.85 -4.61
N VAL A 46 -15.82 -14.10 -4.22
CA VAL A 46 -14.83 -14.42 -3.16
C VAL A 46 -13.42 -14.01 -3.56
N ARG A 47 -13.08 -14.17 -4.84
CA ARG A 47 -11.78 -13.77 -5.39
C ARG A 47 -11.65 -12.24 -5.42
N VAL A 48 -12.72 -11.53 -5.75
CA VAL A 48 -12.78 -10.05 -5.69
C VAL A 48 -12.53 -9.54 -4.28
N GLY A 49 -13.13 -10.16 -3.25
CA GLY A 49 -12.91 -9.74 -1.86
C GLY A 49 -11.45 -9.86 -1.41
N ILE A 50 -10.80 -10.97 -1.76
CA ILE A 50 -9.38 -11.20 -1.46
C ILE A 50 -8.50 -10.25 -2.27
N GLU A 51 -8.79 -10.05 -3.55
CA GLU A 51 -8.05 -9.11 -4.41
C GLU A 51 -8.20 -7.66 -3.94
N VAL A 52 -9.36 -7.27 -3.41
CA VAL A 52 -9.59 -5.93 -2.82
C VAL A 52 -8.83 -5.78 -1.50
N ALA A 53 -8.85 -6.79 -0.63
CA ALA A 53 -8.09 -6.77 0.62
C ALA A 53 -6.57 -6.73 0.35
N LEU A 54 -6.10 -7.49 -0.63
CA LEU A 54 -4.72 -7.41 -1.10
C LEU A 54 -4.43 -6.04 -1.71
N ALA A 55 -5.28 -5.51 -2.59
CA ALA A 55 -5.11 -4.18 -3.15
C ALA A 55 -5.06 -3.08 -2.07
N ALA A 56 -5.84 -3.21 -0.98
CA ALA A 56 -5.83 -2.30 0.16
C ALA A 56 -4.45 -2.19 0.84
N VAL A 57 -3.69 -3.28 0.86
CA VAL A 57 -2.38 -3.36 1.52
C VAL A 57 -1.22 -3.16 0.53
N LEU A 58 -1.32 -3.72 -0.67
CA LEU A 58 -0.27 -3.69 -1.70
C LEU A 58 -0.34 -2.42 -2.56
N GLY A 59 -1.48 -1.72 -2.55
CA GLY A 59 -1.81 -0.59 -3.40
C GLY A 59 -0.73 0.50 -3.48
N PRO A 60 -0.21 1.03 -2.35
CA PRO A 60 0.82 2.07 -2.39
C PRO A 60 2.06 1.65 -3.17
N ARG A 61 2.52 0.40 -2.98
CA ARG A 61 3.70 -0.14 -3.68
C ARG A 61 3.41 -0.38 -5.16
N LEU A 62 2.26 -0.98 -5.48
CA LEU A 62 1.88 -1.28 -6.86
C LEU A 62 1.72 0.02 -7.68
N LEU A 63 1.14 1.07 -7.09
CA LEU A 63 1.01 2.38 -7.74
C LEU A 63 2.38 2.99 -8.07
N LEU A 64 3.34 2.94 -7.14
CA LEU A 64 4.67 3.49 -7.37
C LEU A 64 5.47 2.69 -8.40
N VAL A 65 5.48 1.36 -8.29
CA VAL A 65 6.23 0.49 -9.20
C VAL A 65 5.67 0.58 -10.63
N ASN A 66 4.35 0.50 -10.78
CA ASN A 66 3.71 0.61 -12.09
C ASN A 66 3.81 2.03 -12.65
N GLY A 67 3.63 3.06 -11.81
CA GLY A 67 3.81 4.46 -12.19
C GLY A 67 5.23 4.74 -12.69
N PHE A 68 6.25 4.25 -11.99
CA PHE A 68 7.65 4.42 -12.39
C PHE A 68 7.97 3.69 -13.71
N ARG A 69 7.45 2.47 -13.88
CA ARG A 69 7.60 1.72 -15.14
C ARG A 69 6.95 2.46 -16.31
N ASN A 70 5.74 2.97 -16.13
CA ASN A 70 5.00 3.69 -17.18
C ASN A 70 5.64 5.05 -17.51
N TRP A 71 6.17 5.74 -16.51
CA TRP A 71 6.94 6.97 -16.71
C TRP A 71 8.22 6.71 -17.51
N ARG A 72 8.99 5.67 -17.15
CA ARG A 72 10.19 5.29 -17.91
C ARG A 72 9.89 4.84 -19.34
N ALA A 73 8.72 4.25 -19.57
CA ALA A 73 8.25 3.87 -20.91
C ALA A 73 7.72 5.05 -21.74
N GLY A 74 7.71 6.28 -21.20
CA GLY A 74 7.16 7.45 -21.89
C GLY A 74 5.63 7.47 -21.98
N MET A 75 4.94 6.51 -21.35
CA MET A 75 3.47 6.41 -21.35
C MET A 75 2.82 7.32 -20.30
N MET A 76 3.61 7.97 -19.46
CA MET A 76 3.14 8.76 -18.33
C MET A 76 3.99 10.01 -18.14
N SER A 77 3.35 11.17 -17.97
CA SER A 77 4.04 12.44 -17.72
C SER A 77 4.55 12.54 -16.28
N LEU A 78 5.63 13.29 -16.06
CA LEU A 78 6.22 13.50 -14.74
C LEU A 78 5.21 14.08 -13.72
N PRO A 79 4.36 15.07 -14.07
CA PRO A 79 3.35 15.59 -13.14
C PRO A 79 2.32 14.53 -12.73
N LEU A 80 1.91 13.66 -13.66
CA LEU A 80 0.97 12.58 -13.36
C LEU A 80 1.62 11.54 -12.43
N TYR A 81 2.92 11.26 -12.62
CA TYR A 81 3.68 10.40 -11.71
C TYR A 81 3.80 11.00 -10.31
N ALA A 82 4.04 12.31 -10.19
CA ALA A 82 4.05 13.00 -8.91
C ALA A 82 2.69 12.91 -8.19
N LEU A 83 1.57 13.03 -8.93
CA LEU A 83 0.23 12.83 -8.37
C LEU A 83 0.04 11.40 -7.86
N LEU A 84 0.45 10.38 -8.64
CA LEU A 84 0.42 8.98 -8.18
C LEU A 84 1.24 8.77 -6.91
N ALA A 85 2.42 9.38 -6.83
CA ALA A 85 3.26 9.28 -5.64
C ALA A 85 2.59 9.92 -4.42
N LEU A 86 1.90 11.05 -4.59
CA LEU A 86 1.13 11.69 -3.52
C LEU A 86 -0.03 10.81 -3.04
N VAL A 87 -0.78 10.21 -3.98
CA VAL A 87 -1.86 9.26 -3.65
C VAL A 87 -1.31 8.05 -2.91
N ALA A 88 -0.18 7.49 -3.38
CA ALA A 88 0.48 6.37 -2.71
C ALA A 88 0.95 6.74 -1.29
N ALA A 89 1.47 7.96 -1.08
CA ALA A 89 1.87 8.45 0.24
C ALA A 89 0.68 8.58 1.20
N GLY A 90 -0.44 9.16 0.74
CA GLY A 90 -1.66 9.27 1.54
C GLY A 90 -2.27 7.92 1.88
N TRP A 91 -2.34 7.01 0.90
CA TRP A 91 -2.77 5.63 1.13
C TRP A 91 -1.87 4.92 2.13
N SER A 92 -0.55 5.04 1.96
CA SER A 92 0.42 4.46 2.89
C SER A 92 0.19 4.96 4.32
N MET A 93 -0.02 6.26 4.51
CA MET A 93 -0.31 6.83 5.82
C MET A 93 -1.58 6.21 6.45
N CYS A 94 -2.68 6.09 5.70
CA CYS A 94 -3.90 5.45 6.19
C CYS A 94 -3.67 3.98 6.59
N SER A 95 -2.96 3.22 5.75
CA SER A 95 -2.64 1.81 6.05
C SER A 95 -1.73 1.67 7.27
N GLY A 96 -0.74 2.56 7.43
CA GLY A 96 0.15 2.56 8.58
C GLY A 96 -0.55 2.88 9.90
N VAL A 97 -1.50 3.83 9.90
CA VAL A 97 -2.33 4.10 11.08
C VAL A 97 -3.11 2.85 11.51
N ILE A 98 -3.70 2.12 10.56
CA ILE A 98 -4.42 0.87 10.85
C ILE A 98 -3.48 -0.17 11.48
N VAL A 99 -2.28 -0.35 10.91
CA VAL A 99 -1.27 -1.29 11.43
C VAL A 99 -0.84 -0.91 12.84
N LEU A 100 -0.59 0.37 13.10
CA LEU A 100 -0.21 0.85 14.43
C LEU A 100 -1.32 0.64 15.46
N GLN A 101 -2.59 0.88 15.08
CA GLN A 101 -3.72 0.61 15.96
C GLN A 101 -3.88 -0.88 16.26
N LEU A 102 -3.71 -1.75 15.26
CA LEU A 102 -3.74 -3.20 15.46
C LEU A 102 -2.61 -3.67 16.38
N ALA A 103 -1.38 -3.17 16.17
CA ALA A 103 -0.24 -3.48 17.01
C ALA A 103 -0.48 -3.04 18.47
N PHE A 104 -0.99 -1.82 18.67
CA PHE A 104 -1.34 -1.32 19.99
C PHE A 104 -2.42 -2.15 20.66
N ALA A 105 -3.50 -2.48 19.94
CA ALA A 105 -4.57 -3.33 20.45
C ALA A 105 -4.06 -4.74 20.82
N SER A 106 -3.25 -5.36 19.96
CA SER A 106 -2.67 -6.68 20.24
C SER A 106 -1.74 -6.68 21.46
N GLY A 107 -0.94 -5.62 21.63
CA GLY A 107 -0.08 -5.46 22.80
C GLY A 107 -0.89 -5.27 24.08
N TYR A 108 -2.01 -4.56 24.00
CA TYR A 108 -2.94 -4.40 25.13
C TYR A 108 -3.61 -5.72 25.53
N PHE A 109 -3.98 -6.58 24.57
CA PHE A 109 -4.59 -7.88 24.87
C PHE A 109 -3.59 -8.96 25.31
N MET A 110 -2.28 -8.76 25.09
CA MET A 110 -1.23 -9.69 25.52
C MET A 110 -0.51 -9.27 26.81
N ALA A 111 -0.82 -8.10 27.37
CA ALA A 111 -0.31 -7.59 28.64
C ALA A 111 -1.30 -7.89 29.79
#